data_AF-A0A966EYP2-F1
#
_entry.id   AF-A0A966EYP2-F1
#
_cell.length_a   1.000
_cell.length_b   1.000
_cell.length_c   1.000
_cell.angle_alpha   90.00
_cell.angle_beta   90.00
_cell.angle_gamma   90.00
#
_symmetry.space_group_name_H-M   'P 1'
#
loop_
_entity.id
_entity.type
_entity.pdbx_description
1 polymer ?
#
loop_
_entity_poly.entity_id
_entity_poly.type
_entity_poly.pdbx_seq_one_letter_code
_entity_poly.pdbx_strand_id
1 'polypeptide(L)'
;ISGKLSYDDKMLSLLNMDEADAPHNLQSWLERVHPDDIPVFMKHFQAALSAQGDSHFDFAYRIAQRSQSWGWLHSSGRVIRRNAAGVAELAVGTTLDITARKLAETELREAKERFELIFNSSPNVMLISRLPDGRITHVNDAFTRDSGYSKAEAIGNTTLGLNLWTTRADREKMTQQLQTTGSCKDLEVEFQVKDGSRGIGLLSAVITNLDGIPHIVSTLQDITEKKKFDSLVWNQANYDSLTGLPNRRMFGDRLA
;
A
#
# COMPACT_ATOMS: atom_id res chain seq x y z
N ILE A 1 -45.47 11.94 6.11
CA ILE A 1 -45.02 12.15 4.71
C ILE A 1 -45.93 11.32 3.82
N SER A 2 -46.47 11.88 2.73
CA SER A 2 -47.26 11.13 1.72
C SER A 2 -46.44 10.04 0.99
N GLY A 3 -45.20 9.80 1.41
CA GLY A 3 -44.23 8.94 0.76
C GLY A 3 -43.66 9.51 -0.54
N LYS A 4 -44.29 10.54 -1.14
CA LYS A 4 -44.03 10.98 -2.51
C LYS A 4 -42.65 11.62 -2.67
N LEU A 5 -41.86 11.08 -3.58
CA LEU A 5 -40.58 11.65 -4.02
C LEU A 5 -40.79 12.43 -5.32
N SER A 6 -40.05 13.53 -5.47
CA SER A 6 -40.01 14.35 -6.68
C SER A 6 -38.55 14.66 -6.99
N TYR A 7 -38.20 14.58 -8.26
CA TYR A 7 -36.84 14.72 -8.77
C TYR A 7 -36.80 15.87 -9.77
N ASP A 8 -35.65 16.53 -9.88
CA ASP A 8 -35.35 17.40 -11.00
C ASP A 8 -34.72 16.59 -12.16
N ASP A 9 -34.64 17.19 -13.34
CA ASP A 9 -34.07 16.54 -14.55
C ASP A 9 -32.62 16.09 -14.33
N LYS A 10 -31.88 16.83 -13.49
CA LYS A 10 -30.49 16.48 -13.14
C LYS A 10 -30.42 15.20 -12.34
N MET A 11 -31.32 14.99 -11.40
CA MET A 11 -31.36 13.77 -10.59
C MET A 11 -31.81 12.56 -11.42
N LEU A 12 -32.77 12.74 -12.33
CA LEU A 12 -33.17 11.68 -13.28
C LEU A 12 -32.00 11.30 -14.21
N SER A 13 -31.27 12.30 -14.72
CA SER A 13 -30.07 12.08 -15.53
C SER A 13 -28.96 11.38 -14.74
N LEU A 14 -28.72 11.77 -13.49
CA LEU A 14 -27.71 11.18 -12.60
C LEU A 14 -27.99 9.70 -12.33
N LEU A 15 -29.26 9.36 -12.09
CA LEU A 15 -29.66 7.97 -11.87
C LEU A 15 -29.73 7.15 -13.18
N ASN A 16 -29.53 7.80 -14.33
CA ASN A 16 -29.71 7.25 -15.66
C ASN A 16 -31.10 6.60 -15.82
N MET A 17 -32.14 7.35 -15.42
CA MET A 17 -33.52 6.90 -15.40
C MET A 17 -34.44 7.83 -16.17
N ASP A 18 -35.45 7.21 -16.78
CA ASP A 18 -36.61 7.92 -17.31
C ASP A 18 -37.58 8.24 -16.17
N GLU A 19 -38.32 9.36 -16.26
CA GLU A 19 -39.25 9.80 -15.22
C GLU A 19 -40.30 8.73 -14.86
N ALA A 20 -40.72 7.94 -15.87
CA ALA A 20 -41.68 6.86 -15.71
C ALA A 20 -41.17 5.69 -14.85
N ASP A 21 -39.84 5.49 -14.81
CA ASP A 21 -39.20 4.42 -14.05
C ASP A 21 -38.72 4.91 -12.67
N ALA A 22 -38.73 6.22 -12.42
CA ALA A 22 -38.17 6.83 -11.23
C ALA A 22 -38.98 6.48 -9.97
N PRO A 23 -38.34 6.15 -8.83
CA PRO A 23 -39.06 5.74 -7.64
C PRO A 23 -40.00 6.85 -7.12
N HIS A 24 -41.31 6.64 -7.20
CA HIS A 24 -42.27 7.67 -6.77
C HIS A 24 -42.43 7.79 -5.25
N ASN A 25 -41.86 6.85 -4.47
CA ASN A 25 -41.93 6.90 -3.02
C ASN A 25 -40.72 6.26 -2.33
N LEU A 26 -40.63 6.41 -1.01
CA LEU A 26 -39.55 5.86 -0.20
C LEU A 26 -39.41 4.33 -0.33
N GLN A 27 -40.53 3.60 -0.43
CA GLN A 27 -40.49 2.13 -0.52
C GLN A 27 -39.83 1.68 -1.83
N SER A 28 -40.24 2.26 -2.97
CA SER A 28 -39.62 1.94 -4.26
C SER A 28 -38.17 2.44 -4.37
N TRP A 29 -37.79 3.44 -3.57
CA TRP A 29 -36.39 3.85 -3.42
C TRP A 29 -35.58 2.78 -2.68
N LEU A 30 -36.09 2.30 -1.53
CA LEU A 30 -35.43 1.29 -0.69
C LEU A 30 -35.22 -0.05 -1.41
N GLU A 31 -36.12 -0.43 -2.31
CA GLU A 31 -35.98 -1.63 -3.16
C GLU A 31 -34.72 -1.62 -4.03
N ARG A 32 -34.13 -0.44 -4.23
CA ARG A 32 -32.91 -0.25 -5.02
C ARG A 32 -31.69 0.02 -4.16
N VAL A 33 -31.85 0.29 -2.88
CA VAL A 33 -30.74 0.46 -1.94
C VAL A 33 -30.13 -0.91 -1.66
N HIS A 34 -28.81 -0.99 -1.57
CA HIS A 34 -28.14 -2.23 -1.22
C HIS A 34 -28.65 -2.76 0.13
N PRO A 35 -28.97 -4.07 0.26
CA PRO A 35 -29.57 -4.63 1.47
C PRO A 35 -28.84 -4.26 2.76
N ASP A 36 -27.50 -4.35 2.77
CA ASP A 36 -26.66 -3.98 3.92
C ASP A 36 -26.75 -2.50 4.32
N ASP A 37 -27.10 -1.61 3.38
CA ASP A 37 -27.16 -0.17 3.64
C ASP A 37 -28.55 0.26 4.12
N ILE A 38 -29.59 -0.58 3.98
CA ILE A 38 -30.97 -0.27 4.40
C ILE A 38 -31.07 0.06 5.90
N PRO A 39 -30.48 -0.71 6.84
CA PRO A 39 -30.59 -0.40 8.27
C PRO A 39 -30.00 0.97 8.62
N VAL A 40 -28.85 1.31 8.00
CA VAL A 40 -28.16 2.58 8.20
C VAL A 40 -28.97 3.71 7.57
N PHE A 41 -29.41 3.54 6.33
CA PHE A 41 -30.27 4.48 5.62
C PHE A 41 -31.50 4.83 6.47
N MET A 42 -32.23 3.82 6.95
CA MET A 42 -33.45 4.01 7.72
C MET A 42 -33.18 4.72 9.05
N LYS A 43 -32.09 4.38 9.73
CA LYS A 43 -31.67 5.06 10.96
C LYS A 43 -31.43 6.55 10.72
N HIS A 44 -30.62 6.91 9.72
CA HIS A 44 -30.31 8.31 9.42
C HIS A 44 -31.53 9.09 8.94
N PHE A 45 -32.33 8.48 8.06
CA PHE A 45 -33.54 9.08 7.54
C PHE A 45 -34.59 9.31 8.64
N GLN A 46 -34.84 8.31 9.49
CA GLN A 46 -35.81 8.41 10.59
C GLN A 46 -35.35 9.40 11.67
N ALA A 47 -34.05 9.46 11.96
CA ALA A 47 -33.49 10.47 12.86
C ALA A 47 -33.74 11.89 12.32
N ALA A 48 -33.51 12.13 11.03
CA ALA A 48 -33.77 13.43 10.41
C ALA A 48 -35.27 13.79 10.44
N LEU A 49 -36.17 12.83 10.24
CA LEU A 49 -37.60 13.13 10.31
C LEU A 49 -38.09 13.45 11.73
N SER A 50 -37.52 12.77 12.73
CA SER A 50 -37.98 12.83 14.13
C SER A 50 -37.34 13.94 14.96
N ALA A 51 -36.21 14.49 14.53
CA ALA A 51 -35.53 15.56 15.25
C ALA A 51 -36.39 16.85 15.32
N GLN A 52 -36.42 17.47 16.50
CA GLN A 52 -36.99 18.80 16.70
C GLN A 52 -35.98 19.87 16.27
N GLY A 53 -36.42 20.95 15.61
CA GLY A 53 -35.54 22.03 15.15
C GLY A 53 -34.92 21.80 13.76
N ASP A 54 -33.71 22.35 13.53
CA ASP A 54 -33.00 22.20 12.26
C ASP A 54 -32.54 20.76 12.09
N SER A 55 -33.18 20.06 11.16
CA SER A 55 -32.97 18.64 10.96
C SER A 55 -32.47 18.36 9.56
N HIS A 56 -31.29 17.73 9.50
CA HIS A 56 -30.62 17.37 8.26
C HIS A 56 -30.27 15.89 8.23
N PHE A 57 -30.15 15.36 7.02
CA PHE A 57 -29.55 14.05 6.75
C PHE A 57 -28.35 14.25 5.85
N ASP A 58 -27.31 13.46 6.06
CA ASP A 58 -26.09 13.47 5.28
C ASP A 58 -25.42 12.09 5.36
N PHE A 59 -25.54 11.30 4.30
CA PHE A 59 -24.98 9.94 4.28
C PHE A 59 -24.80 9.40 2.86
N ALA A 60 -23.88 8.44 2.74
CA ALA A 60 -23.64 7.69 1.52
C ALA A 60 -24.21 6.27 1.61
N TYR A 61 -24.72 5.77 0.51
CA TYR A 61 -25.28 4.42 0.39
C TYR A 61 -25.17 3.92 -1.05
N ARG A 62 -25.25 2.61 -1.21
CA ARG A 62 -25.22 1.96 -2.51
C ARG A 62 -26.62 1.83 -3.10
N ILE A 63 -26.73 2.04 -4.42
CA ILE A 63 -27.95 1.88 -5.20
C ILE A 63 -27.72 0.97 -6.40
N ALA A 64 -28.72 0.18 -6.77
CA ALA A 64 -28.68 -0.64 -7.97
C ALA A 64 -28.72 0.23 -9.23
N GLN A 65 -27.74 0.03 -10.11
CA GLN A 65 -27.68 0.65 -11.44
C GLN A 65 -28.35 -0.26 -12.49
N ARG A 66 -28.65 0.31 -13.68
CA ARG A 66 -29.24 -0.43 -14.82
C ARG A 66 -28.42 -1.67 -15.22
N SER A 67 -27.12 -1.69 -14.95
CA SER A 67 -26.17 -2.76 -15.28
C SER A 67 -26.06 -3.90 -14.25
N GLN A 68 -26.99 -4.01 -13.28
CA GLN A 68 -26.88 -4.93 -12.12
C GLN A 68 -25.64 -4.72 -11.24
N SER A 69 -24.91 -3.62 -11.42
CA SER A 69 -23.83 -3.17 -10.55
C SER A 69 -24.34 -2.22 -9.47
N TRP A 70 -23.59 -2.09 -8.38
CA TRP A 70 -23.86 -1.11 -7.34
C TRP A 70 -23.13 0.21 -7.62
N GLY A 71 -23.87 1.30 -7.64
CA GLY A 71 -23.34 2.67 -7.61
C GLY A 71 -23.40 3.23 -6.19
N TRP A 72 -22.57 4.22 -5.89
CA TRP A 72 -22.61 4.95 -4.63
C TRP A 72 -23.26 6.32 -4.81
N LEU A 73 -24.28 6.60 -4.00
CA LEU A 73 -24.89 7.90 -3.88
C LEU A 73 -24.55 8.52 -2.54
N HIS A 74 -24.38 9.83 -2.54
CA HIS A 74 -24.31 10.65 -1.35
C HIS A 74 -25.52 11.57 -1.33
N SER A 75 -26.44 11.37 -0.38
CA SER A 75 -27.62 12.19 -0.25
C SER A 75 -27.51 13.07 0.99
N SER A 76 -27.69 14.37 0.79
CA SER A 76 -27.76 15.34 1.88
C SER A 76 -28.97 16.25 1.73
N GLY A 77 -29.60 16.62 2.83
CA GLY A 77 -30.81 17.43 2.79
C GLY A 77 -31.34 17.79 4.15
N ARG A 78 -32.45 18.50 4.19
CA ARG A 78 -33.09 18.97 5.43
C ARG A 78 -34.60 18.99 5.34
N VAL A 79 -35.25 18.88 6.51
CA VAL A 79 -36.70 19.09 6.64
C VAL A 79 -36.97 20.58 6.63
N ILE A 80 -37.76 21.07 5.67
CA ILE A 80 -38.06 22.49 5.49
C ILE A 80 -39.48 22.87 5.90
N ARG A 81 -40.37 21.89 6.11
CA ARG A 81 -41.74 22.14 6.58
C ARG A 81 -42.24 21.03 7.48
N ARG A 82 -42.93 21.41 8.56
CA ARG A 82 -43.59 20.53 9.52
C ARG A 82 -45.04 20.98 9.72
N ASN A 83 -45.91 20.04 10.04
CA ASN A 83 -47.30 20.34 10.38
C ASN A 83 -47.44 20.82 11.84
N ALA A 84 -48.65 21.20 12.24
CA ALA A 84 -48.96 21.65 13.60
C ALA A 84 -48.65 20.61 14.70
N ALA A 85 -48.58 19.32 14.35
CA ALA A 85 -48.21 18.23 15.26
C ALA A 85 -46.68 17.96 15.29
N GLY A 86 -45.87 18.79 14.63
CA GLY A 86 -44.41 18.64 14.56
C GLY A 86 -43.91 17.58 13.57
N VAL A 87 -44.81 16.96 12.80
CA VAL A 87 -44.48 15.91 11.83
C VAL A 87 -43.92 16.54 10.56
N ALA A 88 -42.81 16.01 10.04
CA ALA A 88 -42.20 16.44 8.78
C ALA A 88 -43.18 16.28 7.59
N GLU A 89 -43.41 17.38 6.87
CA GLU A 89 -44.24 17.43 5.65
C GLU A 89 -43.42 17.48 4.38
N LEU A 90 -42.31 18.22 4.38
CA LEU A 90 -41.44 18.41 3.22
C LEU A 90 -39.98 18.42 3.63
N ALA A 91 -39.18 17.60 2.96
CA ALA A 91 -37.73 17.62 3.02
C ALA A 91 -37.18 17.85 1.61
N VAL A 92 -36.10 18.61 1.53
CA VAL A 92 -35.40 18.91 0.27
C VAL A 92 -33.94 18.52 0.45
N GLY A 93 -33.37 17.86 -0.55
CA GLY A 93 -31.99 17.43 -0.53
C GLY A 93 -31.38 17.39 -1.93
N THR A 94 -30.08 17.24 -1.96
CA THR A 94 -29.29 16.95 -3.15
C THR A 94 -28.76 15.53 -3.06
N THR A 95 -28.51 14.93 -4.22
CA THR A 95 -27.85 13.64 -4.31
C THR A 95 -26.71 13.74 -5.32
N LEU A 96 -25.55 13.25 -4.92
CA LEU A 96 -24.34 13.22 -5.74
C LEU A 96 -23.97 11.76 -6.00
N ASP A 97 -23.64 11.44 -7.24
CA ASP A 97 -22.99 10.18 -7.57
C ASP A 97 -21.53 10.28 -7.13
N ILE A 98 -21.15 9.43 -6.17
CA ILE A 98 -19.78 9.33 -5.66
C ILE A 98 -19.15 7.98 -6.00
N THR A 99 -19.71 7.23 -6.95
CA THR A 99 -19.23 5.90 -7.37
C THR A 99 -17.78 5.95 -7.81
N ALA A 100 -17.43 6.85 -8.72
CA ALA A 100 -16.06 6.99 -9.23
C ALA A 100 -15.07 7.29 -8.09
N ARG A 101 -15.45 8.16 -7.15
CA ARG A 101 -14.63 8.47 -5.96
C ARG A 101 -14.44 7.25 -5.07
N LYS A 102 -15.52 6.51 -4.77
CA LYS A 102 -15.49 5.34 -3.89
C LYS A 102 -14.71 4.18 -4.50
N LEU A 103 -14.81 3.98 -5.80
CA LEU A 103 -14.02 2.99 -6.53
C LEU A 103 -12.53 3.35 -6.48
N ALA A 104 -12.16 4.59 -6.80
CA ALA A 104 -10.78 5.05 -6.73
C ALA A 104 -10.19 4.94 -5.30
N GLU A 105 -10.96 5.30 -4.27
CA GLU A 105 -10.56 5.13 -2.85
C GLU A 105 -10.30 3.64 -2.53
N THR A 106 -11.15 2.74 -3.03
CA THR A 106 -11.04 1.29 -2.80
C THR A 106 -9.84 0.71 -3.55
N GLU A 107 -9.68 1.04 -4.82
CA GLU A 107 -8.54 0.61 -5.64
C GLU A 107 -7.21 1.07 -5.05
N LEU A 108 -7.13 2.33 -4.60
CA LEU A 108 -5.94 2.86 -3.94
C LEU A 108 -5.63 2.10 -2.64
N ARG A 109 -6.66 1.84 -1.82
CA ARG A 109 -6.51 1.07 -0.58
C ARG A 109 -6.01 -0.34 -0.86
N GLU A 110 -6.63 -1.04 -1.81
CA GLU A 110 -6.23 -2.39 -2.19
C GLU A 110 -4.83 -2.44 -2.79
N ALA A 111 -4.46 -1.47 -3.62
CA ALA A 111 -3.11 -1.36 -4.17
C ALA A 111 -2.07 -1.16 -3.06
N LYS A 112 -2.36 -0.30 -2.08
CA LYS A 112 -1.49 -0.10 -0.92
C LYS A 112 -1.36 -1.37 -0.07
N GLU A 113 -2.46 -2.03 0.26
CA GLU A 113 -2.47 -3.27 1.03
C GLU A 113 -1.68 -4.38 0.31
N ARG A 114 -1.86 -4.53 -1.01
CA ARG A 114 -1.12 -5.50 -1.82
C ARG A 114 0.37 -5.17 -1.87
N PHE A 115 0.74 -3.90 -2.03
CA PHE A 115 2.14 -3.48 -1.99
C PHE A 115 2.78 -3.81 -0.64
N GLU A 116 2.15 -3.41 0.47
CA GLU A 116 2.65 -3.68 1.82
C GLU A 116 2.79 -5.18 2.07
N LEU A 117 1.81 -6.00 1.65
CA LEU A 117 1.87 -7.44 1.77
C LEU A 117 3.06 -8.04 1.01
N ILE A 118 3.19 -7.73 -0.29
CA ILE A 118 4.27 -8.28 -1.14
C ILE A 118 5.63 -7.81 -0.63
N PHE A 119 5.78 -6.51 -0.37
CA PHE A 119 7.04 -5.92 0.05
C PHE A 119 7.51 -6.47 1.41
N ASN A 120 6.61 -6.61 2.38
CA ASN A 120 6.94 -7.14 3.71
C ASN A 120 7.08 -8.67 3.76
N SER A 121 6.45 -9.40 2.83
CA SER A 121 6.58 -10.87 2.74
C SER A 121 7.92 -11.34 2.18
N SER A 122 8.70 -10.45 1.55
CA SER A 122 10.01 -10.79 1.01
C SER A 122 10.96 -11.24 2.13
N PRO A 123 11.67 -12.37 1.98
CA PRO A 123 12.63 -12.84 2.97
C PRO A 123 13.89 -11.97 3.00
N ASN A 124 14.22 -11.33 1.87
CA ASN A 124 15.41 -10.51 1.72
C ASN A 124 15.17 -9.09 2.23
N VAL A 125 16.22 -8.46 2.72
CA VAL A 125 16.20 -7.05 3.13
C VAL A 125 15.89 -6.20 1.90
N MET A 126 14.84 -5.38 1.97
CA MET A 126 14.48 -4.45 0.90
C MET A 126 14.35 -3.03 1.43
N LEU A 127 14.88 -2.08 0.68
CA LEU A 127 14.69 -0.66 0.92
C LEU A 127 14.48 0.10 -0.38
N ILE A 128 13.76 1.21 -0.29
CA ILE A 128 13.56 2.16 -1.39
C ILE A 128 14.11 3.50 -0.93
N SER A 129 14.94 4.13 -1.76
CA SER A 129 15.51 5.44 -1.47
C SER A 129 15.38 6.39 -2.65
N ARG A 130 15.27 7.70 -2.39
CA ARG A 130 15.25 8.71 -3.44
C ARG A 130 16.64 8.85 -4.03
N LEU A 131 16.75 8.85 -5.35
CA LEU A 131 18.02 9.07 -6.04
C LEU A 131 18.62 10.47 -5.77
N PRO A 132 17.83 11.58 -5.75
CA PRO A 132 18.39 12.93 -5.59
C PRO A 132 19.14 13.18 -4.28
N ASP A 133 18.70 12.60 -3.17
CA ASP A 133 19.27 12.88 -1.84
C ASP A 133 19.57 11.63 -1.00
N GLY A 134 19.37 10.43 -1.57
CA GLY A 134 19.66 9.15 -0.92
C GLY A 134 18.77 8.82 0.27
N ARG A 135 17.69 9.59 0.50
CA ARG A 135 16.82 9.37 1.65
C ARG A 135 15.94 8.15 1.45
N ILE A 136 15.94 7.28 2.45
CA ILE A 136 15.11 6.09 2.49
C ILE A 136 13.65 6.51 2.67
N THR A 137 12.78 6.02 1.79
CA THR A 137 11.34 6.27 1.82
C THR A 137 10.57 5.06 2.30
N HIS A 138 11.08 3.85 2.06
CA HIS A 138 10.45 2.60 2.47
C HIS A 138 11.50 1.57 2.88
N VAL A 139 11.18 0.76 3.88
CA VAL A 139 11.93 -0.44 4.25
C VAL A 139 10.94 -1.55 4.59
N ASN A 140 11.28 -2.78 4.24
CA ASN A 140 10.40 -3.92 4.55
C ASN A 140 10.64 -4.46 5.96
N ASP A 141 9.85 -5.46 6.35
CA ASP A 141 9.98 -6.09 7.66
C ASP A 141 11.32 -6.84 7.81
N ALA A 142 11.84 -7.45 6.73
CA ALA A 142 13.15 -8.08 6.73
C ALA A 142 14.28 -7.08 7.05
N PHE A 143 14.24 -5.87 6.49
CA PHE A 143 15.18 -4.81 6.85
C PHE A 143 15.17 -4.54 8.35
N THR A 144 14.00 -4.42 8.97
CA THR A 144 13.89 -4.11 10.40
C THR A 144 14.44 -5.24 11.26
N ARG A 145 14.06 -6.48 10.92
CA ARG A 145 14.49 -7.70 11.59
C ARG A 145 16.01 -7.91 11.52
N ASP A 146 16.58 -7.75 10.32
CA ASP A 146 17.96 -8.16 10.05
C ASP A 146 18.97 -7.03 10.32
N SER A 147 18.58 -5.77 10.10
CA SER A 147 19.47 -4.62 10.39
C SER A 147 19.39 -4.11 11.83
N GLY A 148 18.32 -4.44 12.56
CA GLY A 148 18.04 -3.92 13.90
C GLY A 148 17.56 -2.46 13.95
N TYR A 149 17.44 -1.77 12.81
CA TYR A 149 16.87 -0.43 12.74
C TYR A 149 15.36 -0.48 12.57
N SER A 150 14.62 0.30 13.35
CA SER A 150 13.18 0.45 13.14
C SER A 150 12.87 1.25 11.86
N LYS A 151 11.66 1.08 11.33
CA LYS A 151 11.14 1.90 10.22
C LYS A 151 11.29 3.40 10.54
N ALA A 152 10.93 3.83 11.75
CA ALA A 152 11.00 5.23 12.16
C ALA A 152 12.43 5.80 12.17
N GLU A 153 13.44 4.99 12.49
CA GLU A 153 14.85 5.41 12.44
C GLU A 153 15.39 5.44 11.00
N ALA A 154 14.87 4.55 10.14
CA ALA A 154 15.35 4.40 8.78
C ALA A 154 14.75 5.43 7.82
N ILE A 155 13.44 5.68 7.88
CA ILE A 155 12.76 6.61 6.97
C ILE A 155 13.31 8.03 7.14
N GLY A 156 13.64 8.66 6.01
CA GLY A 156 14.23 9.99 5.96
C GLY A 156 15.75 10.01 6.21
N ASN A 157 16.35 8.93 6.69
CA ASN A 157 17.80 8.79 6.81
C ASN A 157 18.42 8.28 5.50
N THR A 158 19.74 8.16 5.43
CA THR A 158 20.47 7.58 4.29
C THR A 158 21.15 6.28 4.68
N THR A 159 21.48 5.42 3.72
CA THR A 159 22.21 4.17 3.99
C THR A 159 23.61 4.42 4.60
N LEU A 160 24.21 5.59 4.32
CA LEU A 160 25.44 6.04 4.97
C LEU A 160 25.18 6.53 6.41
N GLY A 161 24.10 7.29 6.62
CA GLY A 161 23.73 7.79 7.95
C GLY A 161 23.34 6.70 8.94
N LEU A 162 22.83 5.57 8.44
CA LEU A 162 22.57 4.35 9.22
C LEU A 162 23.79 3.42 9.32
N ASN A 163 24.94 3.81 8.76
CA ASN A 163 26.16 3.03 8.75
C ASN A 163 25.98 1.58 8.24
N LEU A 164 25.19 1.39 7.17
CA LEU A 164 24.89 0.08 6.60
C LEU A 164 26.03 -0.48 5.72
N TRP A 165 27.05 0.33 5.45
CA TRP A 165 28.17 0.00 4.59
C TRP A 165 29.44 -0.14 5.42
N THR A 166 30.06 -1.32 5.39
CA THR A 166 31.38 -1.51 6.04
C THR A 166 32.46 -0.72 5.31
N THR A 167 32.38 -0.69 3.98
CA THR A 167 33.33 0.06 3.14
C THR A 167 32.59 1.05 2.24
N ARG A 168 33.16 2.26 2.13
CA ARG A 168 32.66 3.27 1.19
C ARG A 168 32.85 2.85 -0.27
N ALA A 169 33.88 2.06 -0.55
CA ALA A 169 34.21 1.58 -1.88
C ALA A 169 33.08 0.72 -2.49
N ASP A 170 32.44 -0.15 -1.70
CA ASP A 170 31.35 -0.99 -2.21
C ASP A 170 30.11 -0.17 -2.56
N ARG A 171 29.82 0.89 -1.78
CA ARG A 171 28.76 1.84 -2.11
C ARG A 171 29.05 2.60 -3.40
N GLU A 172 30.31 3.01 -3.59
CA GLU A 172 30.73 3.73 -4.79
C GLU A 172 30.63 2.84 -6.04
N LYS A 173 31.05 1.57 -5.95
CA LYS A 173 30.84 0.58 -7.02
C LYS A 173 29.36 0.44 -7.39
N MET A 174 28.49 0.27 -6.38
CA MET A 174 27.05 0.18 -6.61
C MET A 174 26.51 1.43 -7.30
N THR A 175 26.85 2.61 -6.79
CA THR A 175 26.39 3.89 -7.33
C THR A 175 26.87 4.09 -8.77
N GLN A 176 28.11 3.72 -9.08
CA GLN A 176 28.68 3.80 -10.42
C GLN A 176 27.96 2.87 -11.41
N GLN A 177 27.64 1.63 -10.99
CA GLN A 177 26.84 0.72 -11.81
C GLN A 177 25.45 1.32 -12.08
N LEU A 178 24.75 1.79 -11.04
CA LEU A 178 23.44 2.43 -11.21
C LEU A 178 23.49 3.63 -12.18
N GLN A 179 24.52 4.45 -12.12
CA GLN A 179 24.69 5.59 -13.03
C GLN A 179 24.95 5.17 -14.48
N THR A 180 25.63 4.05 -14.69
CA THR A 180 26.06 3.60 -16.03
C THR A 180 24.97 2.78 -16.72
N THR A 181 24.30 1.89 -15.99
CA THR A 181 23.39 0.87 -16.55
C THR A 181 21.96 0.98 -16.03
N GLY A 182 21.70 1.86 -15.05
CA GLY A 182 20.40 1.96 -14.38
C GLY A 182 20.11 0.83 -13.38
N SER A 183 20.99 -0.18 -13.26
CA SER A 183 20.82 -1.31 -12.34
C SER A 183 22.16 -1.98 -11.98
N CYS A 184 22.24 -2.54 -10.78
CA CYS A 184 23.28 -3.48 -10.38
C CYS A 184 22.64 -4.80 -9.97
N LYS A 185 23.30 -5.92 -10.25
CA LYS A 185 22.79 -7.24 -9.93
C LYS A 185 23.88 -8.06 -9.25
N ASP A 186 23.49 -8.73 -8.16
CA ASP A 186 24.31 -9.69 -7.40
C ASP A 186 25.71 -9.14 -7.04
N LEU A 187 25.78 -7.85 -6.68
CA LEU A 187 27.02 -7.24 -6.22
C LEU A 187 27.33 -7.72 -4.81
N GLU A 188 28.41 -8.48 -4.63
CA GLU A 188 28.90 -8.85 -3.29
C GLU A 188 29.38 -7.60 -2.55
N VAL A 189 28.79 -7.34 -1.38
CA VAL A 189 29.12 -6.20 -0.52
C VAL A 189 29.26 -6.64 0.94
N GLU A 190 30.14 -5.96 1.67
CA GLU A 190 30.16 -6.07 3.13
C GLU A 190 29.21 -5.05 3.75
N PHE A 191 28.23 -5.56 4.50
CA PHE A 191 27.27 -4.72 5.21
C PHE A 191 27.51 -4.75 6.72
N GLN A 192 27.00 -3.73 7.38
CA GLN A 192 26.99 -3.61 8.83
C GLN A 192 25.56 -3.33 9.31
N VAL A 193 25.23 -3.85 10.49
CA VAL A 193 23.92 -3.64 11.13
C VAL A 193 24.08 -2.81 12.41
N LYS A 194 22.96 -2.47 13.06
CA LYS A 194 22.91 -1.49 14.16
C LYS A 194 23.81 -1.83 15.34
N ASP A 195 23.96 -3.11 15.68
CA ASP A 195 24.79 -3.57 16.80
C ASP A 195 26.30 -3.61 16.48
N GLY A 196 26.68 -3.30 15.24
CA GLY A 196 28.07 -3.31 14.77
C GLY A 196 28.52 -4.62 14.14
N SER A 197 27.70 -5.68 14.17
CA SER A 197 28.00 -6.93 13.47
C SER A 197 28.01 -6.73 11.96
N ARG A 198 28.79 -7.58 11.29
CA ARG A 198 29.09 -7.47 9.86
C ARG A 198 28.76 -8.78 9.14
N GLY A 199 28.33 -8.65 7.90
CA GLY A 199 28.02 -9.77 7.03
C GLY A 199 28.42 -9.50 5.58
N ILE A 200 28.31 -10.53 4.76
CA ILE A 200 28.49 -10.48 3.32
C ILE A 200 27.13 -10.68 2.68
N GLY A 201 26.73 -9.75 1.83
CA GLY A 201 25.44 -9.81 1.13
C GLY A 201 25.57 -9.66 -0.38
N LEU A 202 24.61 -10.23 -1.11
CA LEU A 202 24.40 -9.97 -2.54
C LEU A 202 23.40 -8.83 -2.68
N LEU A 203 23.90 -7.68 -3.14
CA LEU A 203 23.12 -6.47 -3.37
C LEU A 203 22.69 -6.39 -4.84
N SER A 204 21.38 -6.32 -5.05
CA SER A 204 20.80 -5.93 -6.33
C SER A 204 20.02 -4.63 -6.17
N ALA A 205 20.17 -3.71 -7.12
CA ALA A 205 19.47 -2.43 -7.09
C ALA A 205 19.08 -1.97 -8.49
N VAL A 206 17.98 -1.25 -8.60
CA VAL A 206 17.49 -0.71 -9.87
C VAL A 206 16.95 0.70 -9.67
N ILE A 207 17.24 1.59 -10.63
CA ILE A 207 16.62 2.90 -10.71
C ILE A 207 15.22 2.74 -11.32
N THR A 208 14.21 3.23 -10.61
CA THR A 208 12.83 3.30 -11.06
C THR A 208 12.27 4.71 -10.87
N ASN A 209 11.10 4.99 -11.43
CA ASN A 209 10.40 6.24 -11.23
C ASN A 209 9.15 6.02 -10.38
N LEU A 210 9.02 6.78 -9.30
CA LEU A 210 7.85 6.79 -8.41
C LEU A 210 7.40 8.24 -8.26
N ASP A 211 6.17 8.55 -8.68
CA ASP A 211 5.57 9.89 -8.66
C ASP A 211 6.41 10.97 -9.36
N GLY A 212 7.09 10.60 -10.46
CA GLY A 212 7.96 11.50 -11.21
C GLY A 212 9.34 11.72 -10.58
N ILE A 213 9.61 11.10 -9.42
CA ILE A 213 10.88 11.18 -8.72
C ILE A 213 11.66 9.88 -8.95
N PRO A 214 12.92 9.95 -9.43
CA PRO A 214 13.78 8.77 -9.52
C PRO A 214 14.08 8.19 -8.13
N HIS A 215 13.88 6.90 -7.98
CA HIS A 215 14.14 6.11 -6.77
C HIS A 215 15.05 4.93 -7.09
N ILE A 216 15.78 4.47 -6.07
CA ILE A 216 16.52 3.22 -6.11
C ILE A 216 15.75 2.21 -5.26
N VAL A 217 15.37 1.09 -5.86
CA VAL A 217 14.89 -0.09 -5.13
C VAL A 217 16.08 -1.02 -4.94
N SER A 218 16.41 -1.34 -3.70
CA SER A 218 17.53 -2.21 -3.35
C SER A 218 17.04 -3.44 -2.60
N THR A 219 17.61 -4.59 -2.92
CA THR A 219 17.43 -5.85 -2.20
C THR A 219 18.79 -6.40 -1.82
N LEU A 220 18.91 -6.89 -0.59
CA LEU A 220 20.12 -7.50 -0.06
C LEU A 220 19.78 -8.90 0.44
N GLN A 221 20.45 -9.90 -0.12
CA GLN A 221 20.43 -11.26 0.39
C GLN A 221 21.68 -11.51 1.23
N ASP A 222 21.53 -11.87 2.50
CA ASP A 222 22.65 -12.29 3.33
C ASP A 222 23.16 -13.66 2.87
N ILE A 223 24.46 -13.75 2.56
CA ILE A 223 25.15 -14.96 2.15
C ILE A 223 26.30 -15.31 3.11
N THR A 224 26.34 -14.73 4.30
CA THR A 224 27.40 -14.92 5.30
C THR A 224 27.53 -16.38 5.70
N GLU A 225 26.42 -17.04 6.04
CA GLU A 225 26.44 -18.47 6.39
C GLU A 225 26.85 -19.34 5.22
N LYS A 226 26.37 -19.02 4.02
CA LYS A 226 26.74 -19.72 2.78
C LYS A 226 28.25 -19.63 2.52
N LYS A 227 28.83 -18.42 2.61
CA LYS A 227 30.28 -18.22 2.44
C LYS A 227 31.11 -18.94 3.51
N LYS A 228 30.63 -18.98 4.76
CA LYS A 228 31.28 -19.75 5.84
C LYS A 228 31.27 -21.24 5.54
N PHE A 229 30.13 -21.77 5.08
CA PHE A 229 30.00 -23.17 4.70
C PHE A 229 30.89 -23.52 3.50
N ASP A 230 30.85 -22.73 2.44
CA ASP A 230 31.67 -22.93 1.24
C ASP A 230 33.17 -22.91 1.59
N SER A 231 33.59 -22.00 2.47
CA SER A 231 34.98 -21.90 2.95
C SER A 231 35.39 -23.13 3.77
N LEU A 232 34.49 -23.64 4.62
CA LEU A 232 34.73 -24.83 5.43
C LEU A 232 34.86 -26.08 4.56
N VAL A 233 33.96 -26.26 3.60
CA VAL A 233 34.02 -27.35 2.63
C VAL A 233 35.31 -27.28 1.80
N TRP A 234 35.66 -26.08 1.33
CA TRP A 234 36.89 -25.88 0.56
C TRP A 234 38.15 -26.20 1.38
N ASN A 235 38.20 -25.77 2.65
CA ASN A 235 39.31 -26.12 3.54
C ASN A 235 39.39 -27.63 3.79
N GLN A 236 38.28 -28.30 4.08
CA GLN A 236 38.29 -29.75 4.31
C GLN A 236 38.69 -30.54 3.05
N ALA A 237 38.34 -30.04 1.86
CA ALA A 237 38.70 -30.66 0.60
C ALA A 237 40.17 -30.49 0.22
N ASN A 238 40.87 -29.48 0.75
CA ASN A 238 42.22 -29.08 0.34
C ASN A 238 43.29 -29.15 1.44
N TYR A 239 42.89 -29.18 2.71
CA TYR A 239 43.78 -29.19 3.88
C TYR A 239 43.43 -30.32 4.84
N ASP A 240 44.43 -30.83 5.54
CA ASP A 240 44.27 -31.80 6.62
C ASP A 240 43.72 -31.10 7.87
N SER A 241 42.68 -31.70 8.48
CA SER A 241 41.94 -31.09 9.58
C SER A 241 42.67 -31.06 10.92
N LEU A 242 43.72 -31.89 11.11
CA LEU A 242 44.52 -31.91 12.34
C LEU A 242 45.75 -31.00 12.26
N THR A 243 46.33 -30.88 11.07
CA THR A 243 47.64 -30.22 10.88
C THR A 243 47.54 -28.86 10.20
N GLY A 244 46.43 -28.58 9.49
CA GLY A 244 46.28 -27.37 8.68
C GLY A 244 47.20 -27.33 7.46
N LEU A 245 47.89 -28.44 7.14
CA LEU A 245 48.76 -28.56 5.98
C LEU A 245 47.95 -28.94 4.73
N PRO A 246 48.40 -28.54 3.52
CA PRO A 246 47.74 -28.95 2.28
C PRO A 246 47.67 -30.48 2.18
N ASN A 247 46.54 -31.02 1.75
CA ASN A 247 46.37 -32.45 1.59
C ASN A 247 46.99 -32.95 0.27
N ARG A 248 47.05 -34.27 0.11
CA ARG A 248 47.73 -34.91 -1.04
C ARG A 248 47.15 -34.49 -2.39
N ARG A 249 45.85 -34.16 -2.45
CA ARG A 249 45.18 -33.66 -3.66
C ARG A 249 45.68 -32.26 -4.02
N MET A 250 45.66 -31.32 -3.07
CA MET A 250 46.15 -29.96 -3.28
C MET A 250 47.65 -29.90 -3.61
N PHE A 251 48.44 -30.81 -3.04
CA PHE A 251 49.85 -30.98 -3.43
C PHE A 251 50.02 -31.49 -4.87
N GLY A 252 49.19 -32.43 -5.31
CA GLY A 252 49.21 -32.93 -6.69
C GLY A 252 48.87 -31.86 -7.71
N ASP A 253 47.85 -31.05 -7.45
CA ASP A 253 47.38 -29.98 -8.35
C ASP A 253 48.39 -28.80 -8.45
N ARG A 254 49.29 -28.63 -7.47
CA ARG A 254 50.34 -27.59 -7.50
C ARG A 254 51.65 -28.03 -8.17
N LEU A 255 51.82 -29.34 -8.39
CA LEU A 255 53.01 -29.93 -9.01
C LEU A 255 52.81 -30.30 -10.49
N ALA A 256 51.57 -30.19 -10.99
CA ALA A 256 51.20 -30.35 -12.39
C ALA A 256 51.17 -29.00 -13.12
#